data_AF-A0A352S022-F1
#
_entry.id   AF-A0A352S022-F1
#
_cell.length_a   1.000
_cell.length_b   1.000
_cell.length_c   1.000
_cell.angle_alpha   90.00
_cell.angle_beta   90.00
_cell.angle_gamma   90.00
#
_symmetry.space_group_name_H-M   'P 1'
#
loop_
_entity.id
_entity.type
_entity.pdbx_description
1 polymer ?
#
loop_
_entity_poly.entity_id
_entity_poly.type
_entity_poly.pdbx_seq_one_letter_code
_entity_poly.pdbx_strand_id
1 'polypeptide(L)'
;MIFQQALRRELAYTAGAVFLVMLTFMLTSLVIRILGMAANGKASPNDVLMLIGLATIGYLSILLSATLFISTLIVLTRWYKDSEMVVWFSSGVSLRDLIKPVLQFAAPFFVMALLLGLFAWPWANQQSALFRDRFEQRGVLSMIASGRFIEPANGNYVLFIEGIDADMKHARNVFVANAESGKIGVALAHQGQFETMPNGDRLVVMEHGRRYAGIPGQLNYRIVEFDKYAVKVDNKPQDAAADLPTKSRDTIDLIRDPTRENLGELLWRISLPILAFNFVMIAIPLAYVNP
;
A
#
# COMPACT_ATOMS: atom_id res chain seq x y z
N MET A 1 -39.39 -20.13 10.88
CA MET A 1 -39.21 -18.68 11.15
C MET A 1 -38.40 -18.42 12.42
N ILE A 2 -38.71 -19.07 13.54
CA ILE A 2 -37.97 -18.91 14.82
C ILE A 2 -36.48 -19.29 14.69
N PHE A 3 -36.19 -20.48 14.16
CA PHE A 3 -34.81 -20.95 13.87
C PHE A 3 -33.96 -19.91 13.12
N GLN A 4 -34.49 -19.38 12.02
CA GLN A 4 -33.79 -18.41 11.16
C GLN A 4 -33.60 -17.06 11.85
N GLN A 5 -34.51 -16.65 12.73
CA GLN A 5 -34.36 -15.41 13.50
C GLN A 5 -33.34 -15.58 14.63
N ALA A 6 -33.37 -16.71 15.33
CA ALA A 6 -32.40 -17.04 16.37
C ALA A 6 -30.97 -17.07 15.80
N LEU A 7 -30.76 -17.83 14.70
CA LEU A 7 -29.46 -17.93 14.05
C LEU A 7 -28.93 -16.57 13.60
N ARG A 8 -29.74 -15.78 12.90
CA ARG A 8 -29.31 -14.46 12.41
C ARG A 8 -29.00 -13.48 13.54
N ARG A 9 -29.75 -13.54 14.64
CA ARG A 9 -29.50 -12.70 15.82
C ARG A 9 -28.17 -13.05 16.46
N GLU A 10 -27.90 -14.35 16.66
CA GLU A 10 -26.62 -14.78 17.22
C GLU A 10 -25.43 -14.47 16.31
N LEU A 11 -25.58 -14.72 15.01
CA LEU A 11 -24.57 -14.34 14.01
C LEU A 11 -24.27 -12.84 14.06
N ALA A 12 -25.28 -11.98 14.16
CA ALA A 12 -25.07 -10.53 14.23
C ALA A 12 -24.33 -10.10 15.50
N TYR A 13 -24.70 -10.64 16.67
CA TYR A 13 -24.00 -10.33 17.93
C TYR A 13 -22.56 -10.81 17.93
N THR A 14 -22.32 -12.06 17.52
CA THR A 14 -20.97 -12.63 17.45
C THR A 14 -20.13 -11.93 16.39
N ALA A 15 -20.69 -11.61 15.22
CA ALA A 15 -19.99 -10.87 14.18
C ALA A 15 -19.58 -9.46 14.64
N GLY A 16 -20.45 -8.75 15.37
CA GLY A 16 -20.09 -7.44 15.94
C GLY A 16 -18.90 -7.53 16.90
N ALA A 17 -18.90 -8.53 17.79
CA ALA A 17 -17.80 -8.76 18.72
C ALA A 17 -16.50 -9.13 18.00
N VAL A 18 -16.56 -10.08 17.07
CA VAL A 18 -15.40 -10.51 16.26
C VAL A 18 -14.86 -9.35 15.43
N PHE A 19 -15.73 -8.56 14.81
CA PHE A 19 -15.36 -7.39 14.02
C PHE A 19 -14.57 -6.38 14.86
N LEU A 20 -15.05 -6.05 16.06
CA LEU A 20 -14.35 -5.11 16.95
C LEU A 20 -12.96 -5.61 17.35
N VAL A 21 -12.83 -6.90 17.64
CA VAL A 21 -11.53 -7.52 17.98
C VAL A 21 -10.58 -7.45 16.77
N MET A 22 -11.05 -7.87 15.59
CA MET A 22 -10.24 -7.82 14.38
C MET A 22 -9.87 -6.39 13.98
N LEU A 23 -10.80 -5.44 14.13
CA LEU A 23 -10.57 -4.02 13.85
C LEU A 23 -9.50 -3.45 14.78
N THR A 24 -9.55 -3.77 16.08
CA THR A 24 -8.54 -3.34 17.05
C THR A 24 -7.16 -3.90 16.69
N PHE A 25 -7.08 -5.19 16.34
CA PHE A 25 -5.84 -5.82 15.90
C PHE A 25 -5.29 -5.14 14.64
N MET A 26 -6.15 -4.90 13.66
CA MET A 26 -5.79 -4.25 12.41
C MET A 26 -5.29 -2.82 12.62
N LEU A 27 -6.01 -2.01 13.41
CA LEU A 27 -5.61 -0.64 13.72
C LEU A 27 -4.25 -0.60 14.43
N THR A 28 -4.04 -1.50 15.40
CA THR A 28 -2.75 -1.61 16.10
C THR A 28 -1.62 -1.94 15.12
N SER A 29 -1.83 -2.91 14.22
CA SER A 29 -0.85 -3.27 13.20
C SER A 29 -0.55 -2.12 12.23
N LEU A 30 -1.59 -1.38 11.80
CA LEU A 30 -1.45 -0.22 10.92
C LEU A 30 -0.69 0.93 11.59
N VAL A 31 -0.96 1.20 12.86
CA VAL A 31 -0.22 2.20 13.65
C VAL A 31 1.26 1.84 13.70
N ILE A 32 1.60 0.60 14.05
CA ILE A 32 3.00 0.14 14.10
C ILE A 32 3.67 0.29 12.73
N ARG A 33 3.00 -0.14 11.66
CA ARG A 33 3.54 -0.06 10.29
C ARG A 33 3.76 1.39 9.84
N ILE A 34 2.82 2.28 10.12
CA ILE A 34 2.87 3.68 9.67
C ILE A 34 3.87 4.49 10.51
N LEU A 35 3.94 4.26 11.82
CA LEU A 35 4.98 4.84 12.67
C LEU A 35 6.37 4.35 12.25
N GLY A 36 6.51 3.07 11.88
CA GLY A 36 7.74 2.56 11.28
C GLY A 36 8.12 3.25 9.98
N MET A 37 7.14 3.63 9.14
CA MET A 37 7.40 4.43 7.94
C MET A 37 7.82 5.87 8.28
N ALA A 38 7.20 6.49 9.28
CA ALA A 38 7.54 7.84 9.73
C ALA A 38 8.96 7.89 10.35
N ALA A 39 9.34 6.89 11.14
CA ALA A 39 10.67 6.77 11.72
C ALA A 39 11.77 6.65 10.65
N ASN A 40 11.44 6.03 9.51
CA ASN A 40 12.34 5.92 8.35
C ASN A 40 12.27 7.15 7.40
N GLY A 41 11.59 8.23 7.80
CA GLY A 41 11.47 9.46 7.01
C GLY A 41 10.56 9.36 5.78
N LYS A 42 9.79 8.28 5.64
CA LYS A 42 8.91 8.02 4.48
C LYS A 42 7.49 8.58 4.63
N ALA A 43 7.15 9.15 5.80
CA ALA A 43 5.85 9.74 6.09
C ALA A 43 5.96 10.88 7.12
N SER A 44 5.21 11.96 6.94
CA SER A 44 5.09 13.03 7.96
C SER A 44 4.30 12.54 9.17
N PRO A 45 4.72 12.86 10.40
CA PRO A 45 3.94 12.61 11.63
C PRO A 45 2.52 13.17 11.58
N ASN A 46 2.31 14.30 10.88
CA ASN A 46 1.02 14.96 10.78
C ASN A 46 0.01 14.19 9.89
N ASP A 47 0.50 13.38 8.96
CA ASP A 47 -0.32 12.67 7.99
C ASP A 47 -0.58 11.21 8.40
N VAL A 48 0.05 10.76 9.51
CA VAL A 48 -0.07 9.38 10.03
C VAL A 48 -1.52 8.98 10.25
N LEU A 49 -2.32 9.82 10.90
CA LEU A 49 -3.73 9.52 11.18
C LEU A 49 -4.55 9.36 9.88
N MET A 50 -4.29 10.22 8.89
CA MET A 50 -4.97 10.15 7.60
C MET A 50 -4.59 8.89 6.82
N LEU A 51 -3.29 8.53 6.81
CA LEU A 51 -2.81 7.30 6.19
C LEU A 51 -3.37 6.05 6.87
N ILE A 52 -3.52 6.06 8.21
CA ILE A 52 -4.18 4.96 8.94
C ILE A 52 -5.65 4.85 8.49
N GLY A 53 -6.37 5.97 8.38
CA GLY A 53 -7.76 5.98 7.92
C GLY A 53 -7.92 5.42 6.51
N LEU A 54 -7.08 5.88 5.56
CA LEU A 54 -7.08 5.40 4.18
C LEU A 54 -6.74 3.91 4.10
N ALA A 55 -5.70 3.47 4.81
CA ALA A 55 -5.36 2.05 4.87
C ALA A 55 -6.48 1.21 5.50
N THR A 56 -7.16 1.76 6.51
CA THR A 56 -8.28 1.09 7.17
C THR A 56 -9.41 0.81 6.19
N ILE A 57 -9.78 1.79 5.37
CA ILE A 57 -10.78 1.65 4.32
C ILE A 57 -10.39 0.58 3.31
N GLY A 58 -9.11 0.56 2.88
CA GLY A 58 -8.61 -0.44 1.93
C GLY A 58 -8.69 -1.88 2.46
N TYR A 59 -8.30 -2.11 3.72
CA TYR A 59 -8.33 -3.45 4.30
C TYR A 59 -9.70 -3.89 4.84
N LEU A 60 -10.66 -2.96 4.94
CA LEU A 60 -11.97 -3.21 5.53
C LEU A 60 -12.73 -4.34 4.83
N SER A 61 -12.65 -4.43 3.49
CA SER A 61 -13.34 -5.49 2.73
C SER A 61 -12.83 -6.90 3.10
N ILE A 62 -11.51 -7.05 3.28
CA ILE A 62 -10.90 -8.32 3.68
C ILE A 62 -11.29 -8.64 5.13
N LEU A 63 -11.27 -7.64 6.00
CA LEU A 63 -11.65 -7.77 7.40
C LEU A 63 -13.11 -8.20 7.57
N LEU A 64 -14.05 -7.65 6.79
CA LEU A 64 -15.45 -8.07 6.78
C LEU A 64 -15.61 -9.53 6.36
N SER A 65 -14.85 -9.97 5.35
CA SER A 65 -14.87 -11.36 4.87
C SER A 65 -14.37 -12.33 5.94
N ALA A 66 -13.28 -11.99 6.63
CA ALA A 66 -12.76 -12.78 7.75
C ALA A 66 -13.71 -12.79 8.95
N THR A 67 -14.34 -11.65 9.24
CA THR A 67 -15.35 -11.52 10.30
C THR A 67 -16.50 -12.49 10.06
N LEU A 68 -17.06 -12.51 8.85
CA LEU A 68 -18.14 -13.44 8.47
C LEU A 68 -17.74 -14.90 8.68
N PHE A 69 -16.53 -15.26 8.27
CA PHE A 69 -16.03 -16.63 8.42
C PHE A 69 -15.97 -17.04 9.89
N ILE A 70 -15.27 -16.25 10.70
CA ILE A 70 -15.01 -16.56 12.10
C ILE A 70 -16.30 -16.52 12.91
N SER A 71 -17.17 -15.53 12.69
CA SER A 71 -18.44 -15.44 13.41
C SER A 71 -19.37 -16.60 13.10
N THR A 72 -19.44 -17.01 11.83
CA THR A 72 -20.25 -18.16 11.41
C THR A 72 -19.74 -19.45 12.05
N LEU A 73 -18.41 -19.64 12.04
CA LEU A 73 -17.78 -20.82 12.65
C LEU A 73 -18.03 -20.87 14.16
N ILE A 74 -17.82 -19.77 14.89
CA ILE A 74 -18.03 -19.71 16.34
C ILE A 74 -19.49 -20.04 16.70
N VAL A 75 -20.46 -19.42 16.03
CA VAL A 75 -21.89 -19.64 16.33
C VAL A 75 -22.30 -21.08 16.04
N LEU A 76 -21.95 -21.61 14.87
CA LEU A 76 -22.32 -22.97 14.50
C LEU A 76 -21.61 -24.01 15.37
N THR A 77 -20.33 -23.82 15.68
CA THR A 77 -19.60 -24.72 16.60
C THR A 77 -20.22 -24.68 18.00
N ARG A 78 -20.68 -23.52 18.48
CA ARG A 78 -21.41 -23.43 19.75
C ARG A 78 -22.70 -24.23 19.70
N TRP A 79 -23.49 -24.10 18.63
CA TRP A 79 -24.72 -24.88 18.45
C TRP A 79 -24.48 -26.40 18.41
N TYR A 80 -23.35 -26.84 17.86
CA TYR A 80 -22.95 -28.26 17.91
C TYR A 80 -22.58 -28.69 19.33
N LYS A 81 -21.77 -27.90 20.05
CA LYS A 81 -21.32 -28.20 21.42
C LYS A 81 -22.45 -28.20 22.44
N ASP A 82 -23.36 -27.23 22.34
CA ASP A 82 -24.50 -27.10 23.25
C ASP A 82 -25.65 -28.06 22.88
N SER A 83 -25.41 -28.98 21.93
CA SER A 83 -26.37 -29.96 21.40
C SER A 83 -27.63 -29.35 20.76
N GLU A 84 -27.71 -28.03 20.58
CA GLU A 84 -28.82 -27.35 19.90
C GLU A 84 -29.00 -27.85 18.47
N MET A 85 -27.89 -28.06 17.77
CA MET A 85 -27.92 -28.54 16.38
C MET A 85 -28.51 -29.95 16.26
N VAL A 86 -28.30 -30.81 17.27
CA VAL A 86 -28.88 -32.16 17.32
C VAL A 86 -30.41 -32.08 17.47
N VAL A 87 -30.91 -31.15 18.29
CA VAL A 87 -32.36 -30.90 18.46
C VAL A 87 -32.99 -30.38 17.17
N TRP A 88 -32.32 -29.47 16.46
CA TRP A 88 -32.80 -28.98 15.17
C TRP A 88 -32.84 -30.09 14.12
N PHE A 89 -31.81 -30.93 14.05
CA PHE A 89 -31.75 -32.06 13.12
C PHE A 89 -32.79 -33.13 13.42
N SER A 90 -33.06 -33.44 14.70
CA SER A 90 -34.13 -34.38 15.08
C SER A 90 -35.53 -33.83 14.79
N SER A 91 -35.68 -32.51 14.74
CA SER A 91 -36.92 -31.81 14.36
C SER A 91 -37.14 -31.71 12.84
N GLY A 92 -36.28 -32.32 12.03
CA GLY A 92 -36.39 -32.36 10.57
C GLY A 92 -35.72 -31.19 9.82
N VAL A 93 -34.98 -30.33 10.52
CA VAL A 93 -34.15 -29.30 9.87
C VAL A 93 -32.92 -29.98 9.27
N SER A 94 -32.65 -29.77 7.99
CA SER A 94 -31.47 -30.33 7.33
C SER A 94 -30.28 -29.36 7.37
N LEU A 95 -29.07 -29.84 7.09
CA LEU A 95 -27.90 -28.97 6.95
C LEU A 95 -28.10 -27.89 5.85
N ARG A 96 -28.89 -28.19 4.82
CA ARG A 96 -29.19 -27.24 3.73
C ARG A 96 -30.05 -26.07 4.18
N ASP A 97 -30.86 -26.25 5.22
CA ASP A 97 -31.73 -25.22 5.76
C ASP A 97 -30.97 -24.12 6.52
N LEU A 98 -29.70 -24.35 6.86
CA LEU A 98 -28.77 -23.35 7.40
C LEU A 98 -28.22 -22.41 6.33
N ILE A 99 -28.11 -22.86 5.07
CA ILE A 99 -27.49 -22.07 4.00
C ILE A 99 -28.26 -20.76 3.77
N LYS A 100 -29.59 -20.85 3.68
CA LYS A 100 -30.46 -19.69 3.42
C LYS A 100 -30.36 -18.59 4.50
N PRO A 101 -30.53 -18.87 5.81
CA PRO A 101 -30.42 -17.83 6.84
C PRO A 101 -29.00 -17.26 6.99
N VAL A 102 -27.95 -18.08 6.82
CA VAL A 102 -26.56 -17.59 6.86
C VAL A 102 -26.28 -16.69 5.66
N LEU A 103 -26.72 -17.04 4.46
CA LEU A 103 -26.59 -16.18 3.28
C LEU A 103 -27.38 -14.88 3.41
N GLN A 104 -28.59 -14.91 3.97
CA GLN A 104 -29.36 -13.69 4.24
C GLN A 104 -28.66 -12.76 5.22
N PHE A 105 -27.97 -13.32 6.22
CA PHE A 105 -27.12 -12.56 7.14
C PHE A 105 -25.88 -12.00 6.45
N ALA A 106 -25.22 -12.78 5.58
CA ALA A 106 -24.01 -12.36 4.88
C ALA A 106 -24.25 -11.42 3.68
N ALA A 107 -25.46 -11.40 3.13
CA ALA A 107 -25.84 -10.56 1.98
C ALA A 107 -25.44 -9.07 2.12
N PRO A 108 -25.73 -8.35 3.22
CA PRO A 108 -25.29 -6.97 3.39
C PRO A 108 -23.76 -6.81 3.37
N PHE A 109 -23.03 -7.80 3.88
CA PHE A 109 -21.57 -7.78 3.87
C PHE A 109 -20.99 -8.02 2.47
N PHE A 110 -21.63 -8.84 1.63
CA PHE A 110 -21.21 -9.02 0.23
C PHE A 110 -21.37 -7.73 -0.57
N VAL A 111 -22.50 -7.03 -0.38
CA VAL A 111 -22.73 -5.72 -1.00
C VAL A 111 -21.70 -4.70 -0.50
N MET A 112 -21.44 -4.68 0.80
CA MET A 112 -20.42 -3.79 1.38
C MET A 112 -19.01 -4.09 0.83
N ALA A 113 -18.62 -5.37 0.77
CA ALA A 113 -17.33 -5.79 0.23
C ALA A 113 -17.17 -5.42 -1.25
N LEU A 114 -18.24 -5.57 -2.05
CA LEU A 114 -18.26 -5.15 -3.45
C LEU A 114 -18.08 -3.63 -3.57
N LEU A 115 -18.84 -2.83 -2.81
CA LEU A 115 -18.73 -1.37 -2.85
C LEU A 115 -17.35 -0.89 -2.38
N LEU A 116 -16.82 -1.48 -1.31
CA LEU A 116 -15.49 -1.16 -0.81
C LEU A 116 -14.41 -1.54 -1.84
N GLY A 117 -14.51 -2.69 -2.50
CA GLY A 117 -13.56 -3.13 -3.52
C GLY A 117 -13.61 -2.29 -4.80
N LEU A 118 -14.79 -1.84 -5.23
CA LEU A 118 -14.96 -1.11 -6.49
C LEU A 118 -14.69 0.39 -6.37
N PHE A 119 -14.99 1.01 -5.23
CA PHE A 119 -14.90 2.46 -5.04
C PHE A 119 -13.89 2.85 -3.97
N ALA A 120 -13.97 2.23 -2.78
CA ALA A 120 -13.17 2.65 -1.65
C ALA A 120 -11.69 2.25 -1.80
N TRP A 121 -11.43 1.09 -2.39
CA TRP A 121 -10.09 0.57 -2.68
C TRP A 121 -9.31 1.45 -3.68
N PRO A 122 -9.81 1.75 -4.90
CA PRO A 122 -9.10 2.63 -5.81
C PRO A 122 -8.92 4.02 -5.21
N TRP A 123 -9.95 4.57 -4.56
CA TRP A 123 -9.88 5.88 -3.92
C TRP A 123 -8.81 5.93 -2.81
N ALA A 124 -8.77 4.92 -1.93
CA ALA A 124 -7.78 4.85 -0.86
C ALA A 124 -6.36 4.74 -1.42
N ASN A 125 -6.17 3.98 -2.50
CA ASN A 125 -4.87 3.83 -3.17
C ASN A 125 -4.46 5.10 -3.93
N GLN A 126 -5.39 5.79 -4.60
CA GLN A 126 -5.14 7.09 -5.24
C GLN A 126 -4.66 8.11 -4.23
N GLN A 127 -5.40 8.28 -3.12
CA GLN A 127 -5.03 9.22 -2.07
C GLN A 127 -3.67 8.85 -1.48
N SER A 128 -3.45 7.57 -1.14
CA SER A 128 -2.18 7.11 -0.61
C SER A 128 -1.00 7.35 -1.56
N ALA A 129 -1.19 7.18 -2.87
CA ALA A 129 -0.19 7.49 -3.89
C ALA A 129 0.10 8.99 -3.96
N LEU A 130 -0.94 9.83 -3.98
CA LEU A 130 -0.78 11.29 -3.97
C LEU A 130 -0.01 11.79 -2.73
N PHE A 131 -0.27 11.21 -1.56
CA PHE A 131 0.52 11.50 -0.36
C PHE A 131 1.97 11.03 -0.52
N ARG A 132 2.18 9.81 -1.05
CA ARG A 132 3.53 9.27 -1.30
C ARG A 132 4.36 10.16 -2.21
N ASP A 133 3.79 10.60 -3.34
CA ASP A 133 4.49 11.43 -4.33
C ASP A 133 4.87 12.79 -3.76
N ARG A 134 3.95 13.43 -3.01
CA ARG A 134 4.24 14.69 -2.31
C ARG A 134 5.32 14.51 -1.25
N PHE A 135 5.41 13.33 -0.62
CA PHE A 135 6.41 13.04 0.40
C PHE A 135 7.78 12.67 -0.15
N GLU A 136 7.87 11.87 -1.21
CA GLU A 136 9.16 11.58 -1.85
C GLU A 136 9.80 12.88 -2.33
N GLN A 137 9.02 13.77 -2.95
CA GLN A 137 9.49 15.07 -3.39
C GLN A 137 9.99 15.95 -2.22
N ARG A 138 9.25 16.02 -1.11
CA ARG A 138 9.67 16.79 0.08
C ARG A 138 10.79 16.13 0.87
N GLY A 139 10.82 14.81 0.93
CA GLY A 139 11.77 13.98 1.67
C GLY A 139 13.15 14.00 1.03
N VAL A 140 13.22 13.91 -0.30
CA VAL A 140 14.47 14.14 -1.05
C VAL A 140 14.97 15.56 -0.80
N LEU A 141 14.08 16.56 -0.85
CA LEU A 141 14.42 17.97 -0.57
C LEU A 141 14.91 18.20 0.87
N SER A 142 14.31 17.55 1.87
CA SER A 142 14.71 17.70 3.28
C SER A 142 15.96 16.90 3.65
N MET A 143 16.18 15.73 3.02
CA MET A 143 17.43 14.98 3.14
C MET A 143 18.61 15.73 2.54
N ILE A 144 18.39 16.42 1.40
CA ILE A 144 19.36 17.34 0.78
C ILE A 144 19.73 18.48 1.74
N ALA A 145 18.75 19.06 2.44
CA ALA A 145 19.00 20.13 3.42
C ALA A 145 19.69 19.64 4.72
N SER A 146 19.71 18.34 4.98
CA SER A 146 20.24 17.74 6.22
C SER A 146 21.69 17.25 6.11
N GLY A 147 22.38 17.47 4.98
CA GLY A 147 23.78 17.07 4.80
C GLY A 147 24.00 15.54 4.88
N ARG A 148 23.09 14.73 4.31
CA ARG A 148 23.20 13.26 4.30
C ARG A 148 23.43 12.72 2.89
N PHE A 149 24.11 11.58 2.82
CA PHE A 149 24.24 10.81 1.58
C PHE A 149 22.89 10.17 1.22
N ILE A 150 22.43 10.41 -0.01
CA ILE A 150 21.18 9.89 -0.55
C ILE A 150 21.52 8.85 -1.62
N GLU A 151 21.02 7.64 -1.42
CA GLU A 151 21.11 6.54 -2.37
C GLU A 151 19.69 6.22 -2.86
N PRO A 152 19.33 6.52 -4.12
CA PRO A 152 18.02 6.19 -4.65
C PRO A 152 17.85 4.67 -4.76
N ALA A 153 16.65 4.16 -4.47
CA ALA A 153 16.36 2.72 -4.47
C ALA A 153 16.61 2.02 -5.82
N ASN A 154 16.56 2.75 -6.93
CA ASN A 154 16.81 2.25 -8.30
C ASN A 154 18.01 2.94 -8.99
N GLY A 155 18.80 3.74 -8.27
CA GLY A 155 19.91 4.51 -8.84
C GLY A 155 21.27 3.92 -8.46
N ASN A 156 22.15 3.72 -9.43
CA ASN A 156 23.57 3.38 -9.17
C ASN A 156 24.40 4.63 -8.83
N TYR A 157 23.83 5.57 -8.07
CA TYR A 157 24.50 6.81 -7.69
C TYR A 157 24.22 7.21 -6.25
N VAL A 158 25.18 7.89 -5.63
CA VAL A 158 25.06 8.50 -4.31
C VAL A 158 25.19 10.01 -4.48
N LEU A 159 24.22 10.75 -3.94
CA LEU A 159 24.19 12.21 -3.96
C LEU A 159 24.41 12.76 -2.55
N PHE A 160 25.26 13.77 -2.42
CA PHE A 160 25.45 14.53 -1.19
C PHE A 160 25.50 16.02 -1.49
N ILE A 161 24.84 16.82 -0.65
CA ILE A 161 24.77 18.27 -0.76
C ILE A 161 24.92 18.81 0.65
N GLU A 162 25.88 19.72 0.85
CA GLU A 162 26.18 20.25 2.19
C GLU A 162 25.19 21.33 2.62
N GLY A 163 24.75 22.16 1.69
CA GLY A 163 23.79 23.23 1.98
C GLY A 163 22.97 23.61 0.75
N ILE A 164 21.73 24.01 0.99
CA ILE A 164 20.83 24.51 -0.05
C ILE A 164 20.26 25.86 0.37
N ASP A 165 20.11 26.76 -0.58
CA ASP A 165 19.50 28.07 -0.33
C ASP A 165 17.99 27.95 -0.03
N ALA A 166 17.40 28.96 0.60
CA ALA A 166 15.98 28.96 1.01
C ALA A 166 15.02 28.78 -0.18
N ASP A 167 15.43 29.24 -1.38
CA ASP A 167 14.70 29.08 -2.64
C ASP A 167 14.87 27.70 -3.30
N MET A 168 15.63 26.77 -2.70
CA MET A 168 15.85 25.39 -3.16
C MET A 168 16.42 25.27 -4.59
N LYS A 169 16.98 26.37 -5.13
CA LYS A 169 17.57 26.42 -6.48
C LYS A 169 19.08 26.22 -6.47
N HIS A 170 19.78 26.78 -5.49
CA HIS A 170 21.23 26.76 -5.40
C HIS A 170 21.70 25.81 -4.30
N ALA A 171 22.49 24.82 -4.68
CA ALA A 171 23.17 23.88 -3.81
C ALA A 171 24.64 24.29 -3.66
N ARG A 172 25.17 24.18 -2.44
CA ARG A 172 26.57 24.39 -2.09
C ARG A 172 27.22 23.05 -1.81
N ASN A 173 28.42 22.86 -2.35
CA ASN A 173 29.24 21.65 -2.22
C ASN A 173 28.44 20.38 -2.56
N VAL A 174 28.30 20.15 -3.87
CA VAL A 174 27.62 18.99 -4.43
C VAL A 174 28.64 17.90 -4.69
N PHE A 175 28.32 16.70 -4.22
CA PHE A 175 29.07 15.47 -4.45
C PHE A 175 28.14 14.44 -5.09
N VAL A 176 28.60 13.86 -6.19
CA VAL A 176 27.90 12.78 -6.89
C VAL A 176 28.88 11.65 -7.13
N ALA A 177 28.59 10.45 -6.61
CA ALA A 177 29.31 9.24 -6.98
C ALA A 177 28.40 8.34 -7.81
N ASN A 178 28.91 7.77 -8.89
CA ASN A 178 28.18 6.80 -9.72
C ASN A 178 29.05 5.59 -10.02
N ALA A 179 28.47 4.39 -9.94
CA ALA A 179 29.14 3.15 -10.31
C ALA A 179 28.67 2.71 -11.70
N GLU A 180 29.56 2.74 -12.68
CA GLU A 180 29.25 2.41 -14.07
C GLU A 180 30.27 1.41 -14.62
N SER A 181 29.80 0.22 -15.01
CA SER A 181 30.62 -0.83 -15.63
C SER A 181 31.94 -1.15 -14.89
N GLY A 182 31.90 -1.21 -13.55
CA GLY A 182 33.06 -1.53 -12.71
C GLY A 182 34.03 -0.37 -12.45
N LYS A 183 33.74 0.84 -12.97
CA LYS A 183 34.46 2.08 -12.67
C LYS A 183 33.61 2.95 -11.75
N ILE A 184 34.26 3.63 -10.81
CA ILE A 184 33.62 4.61 -9.95
C ILE A 184 33.92 5.99 -10.53
N GLY A 185 32.86 6.71 -10.88
CA GLY A 185 32.90 8.13 -11.20
C GLY A 185 32.52 8.95 -9.97
N VAL A 186 33.32 9.93 -9.61
CA VAL A 186 33.05 10.87 -8.51
C VAL A 186 33.15 12.28 -9.07
N ALA A 187 32.07 13.04 -9.03
CA ALA A 187 32.04 14.44 -9.41
C ALA A 187 31.86 15.30 -8.15
N LEU A 188 32.69 16.34 -8.02
CA LEU A 188 32.60 17.33 -6.96
C LEU A 188 32.50 18.73 -7.58
N ALA A 189 31.63 19.56 -7.03
CA ALA A 189 31.52 20.97 -7.41
C ALA A 189 31.14 21.84 -6.21
N HIS A 190 31.64 23.08 -6.19
CA HIS A 190 31.31 24.03 -5.13
C HIS A 190 29.90 24.60 -5.26
N GLN A 191 29.39 24.70 -6.48
CA GLN A 191 28.06 25.22 -6.78
C GLN A 191 27.30 24.24 -7.64
N GLY A 192 26.02 24.07 -7.35
CA GLY A 192 25.09 23.31 -8.17
C GLY A 192 23.72 23.99 -8.24
N GLN A 193 23.02 23.75 -9.34
CA GLN A 193 21.67 24.24 -9.55
C GLN A 193 20.75 23.09 -9.94
N PHE A 194 19.55 23.05 -9.36
CA PHE A 194 18.52 22.13 -9.79
C PHE A 194 17.75 22.72 -10.96
N GLU A 195 17.75 22.01 -12.09
CA GLU A 195 16.93 22.35 -13.26
C GLU A 195 15.95 21.22 -13.56
N THR A 196 14.70 21.58 -13.85
CA THR A 196 13.70 20.62 -14.33
C THR A 196 13.55 20.82 -15.82
N MET A 197 13.88 19.80 -16.61
CA MET A 197 13.70 19.84 -18.06
C MET A 197 12.21 19.81 -18.44
N PRO A 198 11.85 20.28 -19.65
CA PRO A 198 10.47 20.24 -20.14
C PRO A 198 9.86 18.82 -20.24
N ASN A 199 10.69 17.79 -20.28
CA ASN A 199 10.30 16.37 -20.25
C ASN A 199 10.03 15.85 -18.82
N GLY A 200 10.16 16.72 -17.81
CA GLY A 200 9.97 16.40 -16.38
C GLY A 200 11.19 15.75 -15.70
N ASP A 201 12.28 15.50 -16.42
CA ASP A 201 13.52 15.03 -15.81
C ASP A 201 14.14 16.15 -14.95
N ARG A 202 14.62 15.80 -13.75
CA ARG A 202 15.36 16.73 -12.89
C ARG A 202 16.86 16.52 -13.04
N LEU A 203 17.59 17.60 -13.24
CA LEU A 203 19.04 17.59 -13.37
C LEU A 203 19.65 18.42 -12.25
N VAL A 204 20.80 17.97 -11.79
CA VAL A 204 21.71 18.77 -10.98
C VAL A 204 22.81 19.25 -11.90
N VAL A 205 22.76 20.54 -12.25
CA VAL A 205 23.79 21.21 -13.02
C VAL A 205 24.85 21.71 -12.05
N MET A 206 26.00 21.05 -12.05
CA MET A 206 27.16 21.43 -11.26
C MET A 206 28.03 22.41 -12.04
N GLU A 207 28.49 23.46 -11.38
CA GLU A 207 29.36 24.49 -11.98
C GLU A 207 30.75 24.48 -11.35
N HIS A 208 31.78 24.67 -12.19
CA HIS A 208 33.18 24.77 -11.81
C HIS A 208 33.64 23.61 -10.90
N GLY A 209 33.61 22.40 -11.45
CA GLY A 209 33.87 21.17 -10.70
C GLY A 209 34.89 20.25 -11.35
N ARG A 210 35.14 19.14 -10.67
CA ARG A 210 36.06 18.08 -11.12
C ARG A 210 35.38 16.74 -11.04
N ARG A 211 35.53 15.94 -12.10
CA ARG A 211 35.10 14.54 -12.14
C ARG A 211 36.32 13.63 -12.18
N TYR A 212 36.40 12.72 -11.21
CA TYR A 212 37.37 11.65 -11.13
C TYR A 212 36.70 10.36 -11.57
N ALA A 213 37.24 9.67 -12.57
CA ALA A 213 36.74 8.38 -13.00
C ALA A 213 37.87 7.35 -12.99
N GLY A 214 37.69 6.25 -12.27
CA GLY A 214 38.74 5.24 -12.13
C GLY A 214 38.28 4.00 -11.38
N ILE A 215 39.20 3.04 -11.23
CA ILE A 215 39.00 1.86 -10.39
C ILE A 215 39.78 2.09 -9.08
N PRO A 216 39.11 2.05 -7.91
CA PRO A 216 39.80 2.18 -6.63
C PRO A 216 41.01 1.24 -6.51
N GLY A 217 42.16 1.79 -6.12
CA GLY A 217 43.41 1.03 -5.98
C GLY A 217 44.27 0.95 -7.24
N GLN A 218 43.79 1.43 -8.39
CA GLN A 218 44.62 1.61 -9.59
C GLN A 218 44.97 3.08 -9.80
N LEU A 219 46.16 3.38 -10.35
CA LEU A 219 46.63 4.74 -10.59
C LEU A 219 46.00 5.41 -11.83
N ASN A 220 45.26 4.66 -12.64
CA ASN A 220 44.66 5.09 -13.91
C ASN A 220 43.36 5.89 -13.69
N TYR A 221 43.46 7.04 -13.04
CA TYR A 221 42.33 7.97 -12.90
C TYR A 221 42.25 8.93 -14.09
N ARG A 222 41.05 9.07 -14.65
CA ARG A 222 40.71 10.14 -15.58
C ARG A 222 40.14 11.30 -14.79
N ILE A 223 40.82 12.44 -14.80
CA ILE A 223 40.39 13.68 -14.16
C ILE A 223 39.87 14.61 -15.25
N VAL A 224 38.63 15.06 -15.11
CA VAL A 224 37.99 16.02 -16.02
C VAL A 224 37.60 17.24 -15.21
N GLU A 225 38.20 18.39 -15.51
CA GLU A 225 37.72 19.68 -15.03
C GLU A 225 36.59 20.15 -15.96
N PHE A 226 35.50 20.63 -15.38
CA PHE A 226 34.33 21.05 -16.14
C PHE A 226 33.83 22.40 -15.63
N ASP A 227 33.43 23.27 -16.56
CA ASP A 227 32.74 24.51 -16.22
C ASP A 227 31.28 24.23 -15.87
N LYS A 228 30.63 23.34 -16.63
CA LYS A 228 29.26 22.87 -16.38
C LYS A 228 29.15 21.37 -16.59
N TYR A 229 28.51 20.68 -15.65
CA TYR A 229 28.26 19.26 -15.76
C TYR A 229 26.89 18.92 -15.15
N ALA A 230 26.01 18.38 -15.97
CA ALA A 230 24.67 18.01 -15.55
C ALA A 230 24.62 16.51 -15.23
N VAL A 231 24.10 16.16 -14.06
CA VAL A 231 23.76 14.77 -13.72
C VAL A 231 22.25 14.66 -13.70
N LYS A 232 21.72 13.67 -14.43
CA LYS A 232 20.30 13.31 -14.35
C LYS A 232 20.05 12.67 -12.99
N VAL A 233 19.25 13.33 -12.17
CA VAL A 233 18.71 12.78 -10.93
C VAL A 233 17.35 12.24 -11.31
N ASP A 234 17.23 10.91 -11.34
CA ASP A 234 16.01 10.26 -11.78
C ASP A 234 14.89 10.54 -10.77
N ASN A 235 14.14 11.60 -11.05
CA ASN A 235 12.88 11.91 -10.40
C ASN A 235 11.85 11.79 -11.49
N LYS A 236 10.98 10.78 -11.38
CA LYS A 236 9.88 10.61 -12.33
C LYS A 236 9.11 11.92 -12.48
N PRO A 237 8.79 12.34 -13.73
CA PRO A 237 7.96 13.49 -14.01
C PRO A 237 6.63 13.46 -13.25
N GLN A 238 6.16 14.66 -12.94
CA GLN A 238 4.86 15.01 -12.40
C GLN A 238 3.71 14.75 -13.39
N ASP A 239 3.74 13.69 -14.20
CA ASP A 239 2.56 13.24 -14.94
C ASP A 239 1.72 12.34 -14.02
N ALA A 240 1.16 12.97 -12.99
CA ALA A 240 0.31 12.37 -11.96
C ALA A 240 -0.96 11.68 -12.51
N ALA A 241 -1.19 11.73 -13.82
CA ALA A 241 -2.32 11.06 -14.48
C ALA A 241 -1.91 9.83 -15.31
N ALA A 242 -0.70 9.77 -15.86
CA ALA A 242 -0.34 8.71 -16.81
C ALA A 242 0.24 7.45 -16.14
N ASP A 243 0.90 7.61 -15.00
CA ASP A 243 1.68 6.53 -14.35
C ASP A 243 1.16 6.20 -12.93
N LEU A 244 -0.13 6.47 -12.68
CA LEU A 244 -0.78 5.99 -11.46
C LEU A 244 -0.61 4.46 -11.39
N PRO A 245 -0.14 3.92 -10.25
CA PRO A 245 -0.05 2.48 -10.06
C PRO A 245 -1.37 1.82 -10.43
N THR A 246 -1.33 0.65 -11.07
CA THR A 246 -2.52 -0.07 -11.55
C THR A 246 -3.63 -0.21 -10.49
N LYS A 247 -3.24 -0.29 -9.21
CA LYS A 247 -4.11 -0.36 -8.03
C LYS A 247 -4.90 0.92 -7.74
N SER A 248 -4.44 2.06 -8.24
CA SER A 248 -5.01 3.39 -8.08
C SER A 248 -5.89 3.79 -9.27
N ARG A 249 -5.98 2.99 -10.34
CA ARG A 249 -6.88 3.31 -11.45
C ARG A 249 -8.35 3.01 -11.10
N ASP A 250 -9.26 3.83 -11.62
CA ASP A 250 -10.69 3.63 -11.44
C ASP A 250 -11.17 2.38 -12.17
N THR A 251 -12.14 1.66 -11.59
CA THR A 251 -12.60 0.36 -12.15
C THR A 251 -13.07 0.48 -13.61
N ILE A 252 -13.66 1.63 -13.99
CA ILE A 252 -14.12 1.88 -15.36
C ILE A 252 -12.94 1.95 -16.34
N ASP A 253 -11.82 2.56 -15.91
CA ASP A 253 -10.63 2.70 -16.74
C ASP A 253 -9.90 1.37 -16.92
N LEU A 254 -9.94 0.49 -15.90
CA LEU A 254 -9.41 -0.88 -16.02
C LEU A 254 -10.16 -1.70 -17.09
N ILE A 255 -11.47 -1.48 -17.25
CA ILE A 255 -12.28 -2.17 -18.24
C ILE A 255 -12.01 -1.62 -19.66
N ARG A 256 -11.74 -0.31 -19.76
CA ARG A 256 -11.46 0.36 -21.04
C ARG A 256 -10.07 0.03 -21.59
N ASP A 257 -9.09 -0.20 -20.73
CA ASP A 257 -7.71 -0.54 -21.11
C ASP A 257 -7.31 -1.92 -20.53
N PRO A 258 -7.65 -3.03 -21.21
CA PRO A 258 -7.47 -4.39 -20.69
C PRO A 258 -6.03 -4.89 -20.86
N THR A 259 -5.07 -4.27 -20.17
CA THR A 259 -3.71 -4.80 -20.01
C THR A 259 -3.69 -5.97 -19.01
N ARG A 260 -2.65 -6.82 -19.06
CA ARG A 260 -2.52 -7.96 -18.13
C ARG A 260 -2.56 -7.53 -16.66
N GLU A 261 -1.97 -6.39 -16.35
CA GLU A 261 -1.95 -5.83 -14.99
C GLU A 261 -3.34 -5.31 -14.58
N ASN A 262 -4.03 -4.58 -15.47
CA ASN A 262 -5.36 -4.05 -15.21
C ASN A 262 -6.39 -5.19 -15.05
N LEU A 263 -6.30 -6.24 -15.85
CA LEU A 263 -7.16 -7.44 -15.71
C LEU A 263 -6.90 -8.16 -14.38
N GLY A 264 -5.65 -8.25 -13.94
CA GLY A 264 -5.30 -8.82 -12.64
C GLY A 264 -5.92 -8.04 -11.47
N GLU A 265 -5.89 -6.71 -11.54
CA GLU A 265 -6.50 -5.86 -10.51
C GLU A 265 -8.04 -5.92 -10.54
N LEU A 266 -8.65 -6.01 -11.73
CA LEU A 266 -10.10 -6.21 -11.85
C LEU A 266 -10.52 -7.55 -11.23
N LEU A 267 -9.78 -8.62 -11.51
CA LEU A 267 -10.00 -9.94 -10.92
C LEU A 267 -9.86 -9.88 -9.39
N TRP A 268 -8.85 -9.16 -8.88
CA TRP A 268 -8.66 -8.95 -7.45
C TRP A 268 -9.89 -8.27 -6.81
N ARG A 269 -10.41 -7.19 -7.41
CA ARG A 269 -11.59 -6.48 -6.89
C ARG A 269 -12.85 -7.34 -6.88
N ILE A 270 -13.08 -8.11 -7.95
CA ILE A 270 -14.23 -9.03 -8.06
C ILE A 270 -14.05 -10.25 -7.15
N SER A 271 -12.82 -10.66 -6.86
CA SER A 271 -12.54 -11.79 -5.96
C SER A 271 -12.95 -11.52 -4.52
N LEU A 272 -12.99 -10.27 -4.07
CA LEU A 272 -13.34 -9.91 -2.68
C LEU A 272 -14.74 -10.40 -2.24
N PRO A 273 -15.84 -10.07 -2.95
CA PRO A 273 -17.17 -10.59 -2.61
C PRO A 273 -17.27 -12.12 -2.83
N ILE A 274 -16.57 -12.66 -3.83
CA ILE A 274 -16.53 -14.10 -4.09
C ILE A 274 -15.84 -14.84 -2.92
N LEU A 275 -14.78 -14.27 -2.36
CA LEU A 275 -14.06 -14.79 -1.22
C LEU A 275 -14.95 -14.78 0.03
N ALA A 276 -15.68 -13.70 0.28
CA ALA A 276 -16.66 -13.64 1.37
C ALA A 276 -17.73 -14.72 1.24
N PHE A 277 -18.26 -14.94 0.03
CA PHE A 277 -19.23 -16.00 -0.24
C PHE A 277 -18.66 -17.40 0.01
N ASN A 278 -17.45 -17.67 -0.48
CA ASN A 278 -16.78 -18.95 -0.26
C ASN A 278 -16.52 -19.22 1.22
N PHE A 279 -16.06 -18.22 1.97
CA PHE A 279 -15.87 -18.36 3.41
C PHE A 279 -17.14 -18.75 4.14
N VAL A 280 -18.27 -18.09 3.84
CA VAL A 280 -19.55 -18.45 4.43
C VAL A 280 -19.95 -19.89 4.08
N MET A 281 -19.76 -20.30 2.82
CA MET A 281 -20.09 -21.66 2.38
C MET A 281 -19.20 -22.74 3.03
N ILE A 282 -17.91 -22.47 3.19
CA ILE A 282 -16.95 -23.40 3.83
C ILE A 282 -17.14 -23.46 5.34
N ALA A 283 -17.54 -22.35 5.99
CA ALA A 283 -17.74 -22.29 7.43
C ALA A 283 -18.84 -23.25 7.90
N ILE A 284 -19.90 -23.45 7.10
CA ILE A 284 -21.03 -24.32 7.47
C ILE A 284 -20.60 -25.78 7.73
N PRO A 285 -19.95 -26.50 6.80
CA PRO A 285 -19.50 -27.87 7.05
C PRO A 285 -18.32 -27.94 8.03
N LEU A 286 -17.45 -26.91 8.06
CA LEU A 286 -16.26 -26.92 8.92
C LEU A 286 -16.60 -26.75 10.41
N ALA A 287 -17.75 -26.15 10.72
CA ALA A 287 -18.17 -25.92 12.09
C ALA A 287 -18.62 -27.18 12.85
N TYR A 288 -18.73 -28.33 12.16
CA TYR A 288 -19.10 -29.60 12.77
C TYR A 288 -18.07 -30.02 13.83
N VAL A 289 -18.54 -30.20 15.05
CA VAL A 289 -17.77 -30.74 16.16
C VAL A 289 -18.62 -31.81 16.82
N ASN A 290 -18.02 -32.96 17.12
CA ASN A 290 -18.70 -34.00 17.89
C ASN A 290 -19.03 -33.46 19.29
N PRO A 291 -20.28 -33.60 19.75
CA PRO A 291 -20.67 -33.28 21.12
C PRO A 291 -19.83 -34.04 22.16
#